data_AF-A0A382W954-F1
#
_entry.id   AF-A0A382W954-F1
#
_cell.length_a   1.000
_cell.length_b   1.000
_cell.length_c   1.000
_cell.angle_alpha   90.00
_cell.angle_beta   90.00
_cell.angle_gamma   90.00
#
_symmetry.space_group_name_H-M   'P 1'
#
loop_
_entity.id
_entity.type
_entity.pdbx_description
1 polymer ?
#
loop_
_entity_poly.entity_id
_entity_poly.type
_entity_poly.pdbx_seq_one_letter_code
_entity_poly.pdbx_strand_id
1 'polypeptide(L)'
;MPNPPVVLIILDGWGLDPSRENNAVMLANTPRFDALWRQYPHTQLCASGVDAGLPPGIMGNSEVGHLNLGAGRVVQQEISRINHAIDEKRFYTNDVLTSVLQQSLSNN
;
A
#
# COMPACT_ATOMS: atom_id res chain seq x y z
N MET A 1 20.46 -23.81 21.78
CA MET A 1 20.16 -22.44 22.27
C MET A 1 18.91 -21.95 21.56
N PRO A 2 18.03 -21.17 22.20
CA PRO A 2 16.91 -20.57 21.49
C PRO A 2 17.43 -19.57 20.45
N ASN A 3 16.77 -19.50 19.30
CA ASN A 3 17.09 -18.50 18.27
C ASN A 3 16.70 -17.11 18.80
N PRO A 4 17.56 -16.10 18.65
CA PRO A 4 17.18 -14.74 19.00
C PRO A 4 15.99 -14.29 18.14
N PRO A 5 14.98 -13.63 18.73
CA PRO A 5 13.81 -13.19 17.99
C PRO A 5 14.17 -12.05 17.02
N VAL A 6 13.60 -12.12 15.82
CA VAL A 6 13.61 -11.00 14.85
C VAL A 6 12.19 -10.47 14.77
N VAL A 7 12.01 -9.17 14.92
CA VAL A 7 10.70 -8.52 14.98
C VAL A 7 10.61 -7.44 13.91
N LEU A 8 9.56 -7.51 13.08
CA LEU A 8 9.15 -6.41 12.20
C LEU A 8 8.08 -5.59 12.94
N ILE A 9 8.34 -4.29 13.13
CA ILE A 9 7.40 -3.34 13.76
C ILE A 9 6.94 -2.37 12.68
N ILE A 10 5.62 -2.31 12.44
CA ILE A 10 5.01 -1.43 11.45
C ILE A 10 4.29 -0.30 12.19
N LEU A 11 4.74 0.93 11.99
CA LEU A 11 4.05 2.13 12.45
C LEU A 11 3.11 2.61 11.33
N ASP A 12 1.84 2.18 11.39
CA ASP A 12 0.87 2.48 10.32
C ASP A 12 0.61 4.01 10.21
N GLY A 13 0.63 4.54 8.99
CA GLY A 13 0.49 5.97 8.73
C GLY A 13 1.69 6.85 9.15
N TRP A 14 2.86 6.26 9.44
CA TRP A 14 4.05 7.01 9.89
C TRP A 14 5.02 7.29 8.73
N GLY A 15 4.93 8.49 8.15
CA GLY A 15 5.77 8.93 7.02
C GLY A 15 6.87 9.92 7.42
N LEU A 16 7.78 10.16 6.48
CA LEU A 16 8.78 11.23 6.56
C LEU A 16 8.35 12.38 5.64
N ASP A 17 8.14 13.55 6.21
CA ASP A 17 7.84 14.78 5.50
C ASP A 17 8.83 15.87 5.97
N PRO A 18 9.54 16.57 5.06
CA PRO A 18 10.46 17.65 5.44
C PRO A 18 9.75 18.88 6.00
N SER A 19 8.45 19.06 5.74
CA SER A 19 7.65 20.13 6.31
C SER A 19 7.33 19.86 7.78
N ARG A 20 7.48 20.90 8.61
CA ARG A 20 7.02 20.87 10.01
C ARG A 20 5.55 21.24 10.15
N GLU A 21 5.02 22.00 9.20
CA GLU A 21 3.64 22.50 9.27
C GLU A 21 2.66 21.33 9.17
N ASN A 22 1.73 21.24 10.13
CA ASN A 22 0.74 20.15 10.21
C ASN A 22 1.32 18.72 10.24
N ASN A 23 2.60 18.56 10.61
CA ASN A 23 3.27 17.27 10.66
C ASN A 23 3.27 16.70 12.08
N ALA A 24 2.29 15.85 12.38
CA ALA A 24 2.13 15.25 13.70
C ALA A 24 3.34 14.39 14.12
N VAL A 25 3.99 13.69 13.18
CA VAL A 25 5.18 12.86 13.44
C VAL A 25 6.34 13.72 13.93
N MET A 26 6.62 14.83 13.24
CA MET A 26 7.71 15.75 13.60
C MET A 26 7.41 16.59 14.84
N LEU A 27 6.14 16.85 15.14
CA LEU A 27 5.71 17.63 16.31
C LEU A 27 5.61 16.79 17.58
N ALA A 28 5.48 15.47 17.46
CA ALA A 28 5.36 14.56 18.60
C ALA A 28 6.68 14.42 19.38
N ASN A 29 6.58 14.22 20.70
CA ASN A 29 7.71 13.83 21.53
C ASN A 29 7.95 12.32 21.44
N THR A 30 8.94 11.89 20.66
CA THR A 30 9.17 10.46 20.34
C THR A 30 10.53 9.94 20.81
N PRO A 31 10.90 10.10 22.10
CA PRO A 31 12.27 9.93 22.56
C PRO A 31 12.86 8.52 22.32
N ARG A 32 12.00 7.50 22.25
CA ARG A 32 12.40 6.12 21.93
C ARG A 32 12.70 5.94 20.44
N PHE A 33 11.83 6.44 19.57
CA PHE A 33 12.06 6.42 18.13
C PHE A 33 13.28 7.27 17.77
N ASP A 34 13.40 8.47 18.32
CA ASP A 34 14.53 9.38 18.12
C ASP A 34 15.88 8.75 18.53
N ALA A 35 15.90 8.02 19.65
CA ALA A 35 17.09 7.31 20.09
C ALA A 35 17.47 6.18 19.11
N LEU A 36 16.49 5.38 18.68
CA LEU A 36 16.72 4.30 17.71
C LEU A 36 17.22 4.85 16.37
N TRP A 37 16.59 5.90 15.86
CA TRP A 37 16.95 6.54 14.60
C TRP A 37 18.38 7.10 14.61
N ARG A 38 18.81 7.73 15.72
CA ARG A 38 20.19 8.26 15.83
C ARG A 38 21.26 7.19 15.99
N GLN A 39 20.94 6.09 16.68
CA GLN A 39 21.95 5.11 17.12
C GLN A 39 22.17 3.98 16.12
N TYR A 40 21.14 3.58 15.39
CA TYR A 40 21.18 2.39 14.53
C TYR A 40 21.10 2.76 13.04
N PRO A 41 21.62 1.89 12.14
CA PRO A 41 21.46 2.07 10.70
C PRO A 41 19.98 2.19 10.32
N HIS A 42 19.66 3.19 9.52
CA HIS A 42 18.32 3.44 9.02
C HIS A 42 18.38 3.88 7.56
N THR A 43 17.26 3.72 6.87
CA THR A 43 17.06 4.18 5.50
C THR A 43 15.59 4.54 5.29
N GLN A 44 15.25 4.99 4.09
CA GLN A 44 13.90 5.36 3.70
C GLN A 44 13.46 4.51 2.50
N LEU A 45 12.17 4.17 2.44
CA LEU A 45 11.59 3.39 1.35
C LEU A 45 10.38 4.13 0.77
N CYS A 46 10.18 4.02 -0.54
CA CYS A 46 8.94 4.44 -1.19
C CYS A 46 7.82 3.45 -0.88
N ALA A 47 6.68 3.95 -0.41
CA ALA A 47 5.52 3.15 -0.01
C ALA A 47 4.23 3.53 -0.77
N SER A 48 4.38 4.19 -1.92
CA SER A 48 3.27 4.70 -2.75
C SER A 48 3.59 4.57 -4.24
N GLY A 49 2.59 4.82 -5.08
CA GLY A 49 2.75 4.79 -6.53
C GLY A 49 3.29 3.47 -7.07
N VAL A 50 4.08 3.57 -8.13
CA VAL A 50 4.60 2.40 -8.87
C VAL A 50 5.45 1.48 -8.00
N ASP A 51 6.17 2.02 -7.03
CA ASP A 51 7.01 1.26 -6.09
C ASP A 51 6.18 0.35 -5.17
N ALA A 52 4.91 0.69 -4.97
CA ALA A 52 3.95 -0.10 -4.19
C ALA A 52 2.97 -0.92 -5.06
N GLY A 53 3.14 -0.90 -6.39
CA GLY A 53 2.24 -1.56 -7.35
C GLY A 53 0.95 -0.79 -7.66
N LEU A 54 0.91 0.50 -7.30
CA LEU A 54 -0.17 1.44 -7.59
C LEU A 54 0.15 2.29 -8.83
N PRO A 55 -0.87 2.93 -9.45
CA PRO A 55 -0.64 3.92 -10.50
C PRO A 55 0.22 5.10 -9.99
N PRO A 56 0.93 5.80 -10.88
CA PRO A 56 1.77 6.94 -10.49
C PRO A 56 0.94 8.03 -9.80
N GLY A 57 1.48 8.58 -8.70
CA GLY A 57 0.84 9.63 -7.91
C GLY A 57 -0.24 9.15 -6.93
N ILE A 58 -0.57 7.86 -6.91
CA ILE A 58 -1.52 7.31 -5.95
C ILE A 58 -0.83 7.01 -4.62
N MET A 59 -1.39 7.54 -3.53
CA MET A 59 -0.89 7.29 -2.18
C MET A 59 -1.00 5.80 -1.84
N GLY A 60 -0.06 5.32 -1.02
CA GLY A 60 -0.14 4.00 -0.42
C GLY A 60 -1.27 3.91 0.61
N ASN A 61 -1.55 2.69 1.03
CA ASN A 61 -2.47 2.40 2.13
C ASN A 61 -2.01 1.14 2.87
N SER A 62 -2.67 0.82 3.99
CA SER A 62 -2.31 -0.30 4.84
C SER A 62 -2.34 -1.65 4.09
N GLU A 63 -3.36 -1.92 3.27
CA GLU A 63 -3.48 -3.19 2.53
C GLU A 63 -2.31 -3.37 1.55
N VAL A 64 -2.07 -2.35 0.72
CA VAL A 64 -0.97 -2.34 -0.26
C VAL A 64 0.38 -2.51 0.46
N GLY A 65 0.60 -1.77 1.55
CA GLY A 65 1.85 -1.83 2.31
C GLY A 65 2.10 -3.21 2.91
N HIS A 66 1.12 -3.78 3.61
CA HIS A 66 1.26 -5.09 4.25
C HIS A 66 1.44 -6.21 3.23
N LEU A 67 0.75 -6.15 2.08
CA LEU A 67 0.93 -7.11 0.99
C LEU A 67 2.35 -7.08 0.43
N ASN A 68 2.89 -5.90 0.14
CA ASN A 68 4.25 -5.78 -0.38
C ASN A 68 5.31 -6.25 0.64
N LEU A 69 5.16 -5.87 1.92
CA LEU A 69 6.06 -6.31 3.00
C LEU A 69 6.04 -7.83 3.19
N GLY A 70 4.85 -8.43 3.18
CA GLY A 70 4.70 -9.88 3.33
C GLY A 70 5.15 -10.66 2.10
N ALA A 71 4.99 -10.10 0.89
CA ALA A 71 5.34 -10.76 -0.36
C ALA A 71 6.84 -10.63 -0.71
N GLY A 72 7.54 -9.62 -0.20
CA GLY A 72 8.93 -9.35 -0.53
C GLY A 72 9.14 -8.94 -2.00
N ARG A 73 8.09 -8.43 -2.66
CA ARG A 73 8.10 -7.96 -4.06
C ARG A 73 6.97 -6.98 -4.30
N VAL A 74 7.06 -6.22 -5.39
CA VAL A 74 5.97 -5.35 -5.85
C VAL A 74 4.75 -6.19 -6.20
N VAL A 75 3.65 -5.98 -5.48
CA VAL A 75 2.36 -6.65 -5.73
C VAL A 75 1.48 -5.72 -6.56
N GLN A 76 1.18 -6.11 -7.79
CA GLN A 76 0.27 -5.36 -8.66
C GLN A 76 -1.13 -5.30 -8.04
N GLN A 77 -1.64 -4.09 -7.84
CA GLN A 77 -2.89 -3.85 -7.15
C GLN A 77 -4.10 -3.97 -8.09
N GLU A 78 -5.25 -4.30 -7.50
CA GLU A 78 -6.51 -4.48 -8.22
C GLU A 78 -6.94 -3.23 -8.99
N ILE A 79 -6.70 -2.03 -8.45
CA ILE A 79 -6.99 -0.77 -9.16
C ILE A 79 -6.26 -0.69 -10.51
N SER A 80 -4.99 -1.09 -10.55
CA SER A 80 -4.20 -1.13 -11.78
C SER A 80 -4.73 -2.20 -12.74
N ARG A 81 -5.13 -3.36 -12.20
CA ARG A 81 -5.68 -4.48 -12.98
C ARG A 81 -7.03 -4.11 -13.62
N ILE A 82 -7.92 -3.48 -12.86
CA ILE A 82 -9.25 -3.06 -13.32
C ILE A 82 -9.12 -1.94 -14.36
N ASN A 83 -8.29 -0.92 -14.11
CA ASN A 83 -8.05 0.15 -15.07
C ASN A 83 -7.55 -0.41 -16.41
N HIS A 84 -6.57 -1.31 -16.36
CA HIS A 84 -6.07 -1.96 -17.57
C HIS A 84 -7.14 -2.78 -18.30
N ALA A 85 -7.98 -3.52 -17.57
CA ALA A 85 -9.10 -4.26 -18.18
C ALA A 85 -10.14 -3.34 -18.84
N ILE A 86 -10.36 -2.13 -18.31
CA ILE A 86 -11.23 -1.11 -18.92
C ILE A 86 -10.59 -0.58 -20.21
N ASP A 87 -9.31 -0.22 -20.16
CA ASP A 87 -8.56 0.30 -21.31
C ASP A 87 -8.53 -0.71 -22.47
N GLU A 88 -8.35 -2.00 -22.15
CA GLU A 88 -8.37 -3.11 -23.11
C GLU A 88 -9.79 -3.56 -23.50
N LYS A 89 -10.83 -2.91 -23.00
CA LYS A 89 -12.25 -3.26 -23.16
C LYS A 89 -12.65 -4.66 -22.65
N ARG A 90 -11.74 -5.42 -22.04
CA ARG A 90 -12.02 -6.75 -21.45
C ARG A 90 -12.94 -6.68 -20.23
N PHE A 91 -12.99 -5.54 -19.55
CA PHE A 91 -13.94 -5.29 -18.46
C PHE A 91 -15.39 -5.46 -18.92
N TYR A 92 -15.72 -4.95 -20.12
CA TYR A 92 -17.09 -4.98 -20.66
C TYR A 92 -17.55 -6.35 -21.14
N THR A 93 -16.61 -7.27 -21.34
CA THR A 93 -16.86 -8.66 -21.73
C THR A 93 -16.59 -9.63 -20.59
N ASN A 94 -16.52 -9.16 -19.34
CA ASN A 94 -16.30 -10.04 -18.19
C ASN A 94 -17.56 -10.88 -17.93
N ASP A 95 -17.43 -12.21 -18.03
CA ASP A 95 -18.55 -13.16 -17.91
C ASP A 95 -19.37 -13.02 -16.62
N VAL A 96 -18.71 -12.69 -15.51
CA VAL A 96 -19.40 -12.48 -14.22
C VAL A 96 -20.23 -11.20 -14.27
N LEU A 97 -19.68 -10.11 -14.81
CA LEU A 97 -20.41 -8.84 -14.91
C LEU A 97 -21.56 -8.93 -15.91
N THR A 98 -21.34 -9.56 -17.07
CA THR A 98 -22.35 -9.69 -18.12
C THR A 98 -23.48 -10.64 -17.70
N SER A 99 -23.17 -11.74 -17.01
CA SER A 99 -24.19 -12.67 -16.51
C SER A 99 -25.12 -12.02 -15.48
N VAL A 100 -24.59 -11.22 -14.55
CA VAL A 100 -25.40 -10.49 -13.56
C VAL A 100 -26.33 -9.49 -14.23
N LEU A 101 -25.83 -8.70 -15.18
CA LEU A 101 -26.65 -7.75 -15.94
C LEU A 101 -27.76 -8.45 -16.72
N GLN A 102 -27.45 -9.57 -17.37
CA GLN A 102 -28.44 -10.35 -18.13
C GLN A 102 -29.53 -10.92 -17.23
N GLN A 103 -29.17 -11.43 -16.06
CA GLN A 103 -30.13 -11.95 -15.08
C GLN A 103 -31.07 -10.84 -14.55
N SER A 104 -30.54 -9.63 -14.31
CA SER A 104 -31.37 -8.49 -13.89
C SER A 104 -32.37 -8.08 -14.98
N LEU A 105 -31.99 -8.14 -16.25
CA LEU A 105 -32.87 -7.83 -17.38
C LEU A 105 -33.96 -8.90 -17.58
N SER A 106 -33.67 -10.17 -17.29
CA SER A 106 -34.63 -11.28 -17.46
C SER A 106 -35.66 -11.41 -16.33
N ASN A 107 -35.47 -10.71 -15.21
CA ASN A 107 -36.32 -10.79 -14.01
C ASN A 107 -37.26 -9.58 -13.84
N ASN A 108 -37.42 -8.74 -14.87
CA ASN A 108 -38.53 -7.77 -15.02
C ASN A 108 -39.72 -8.42 -15.74
#